data_AF-A0A8H3X5A0-F1
#
_entry.id   AF-A0A8H3X5A0-F1
#
_cell.length_a   1.000
_cell.length_b   1.000
_cell.length_c   1.000
_cell.angle_alpha   90.00
_cell.angle_beta   90.00
_cell.angle_gamma   90.00
#
_symmetry.space_group_name_H-M   'P 1'
#
loop_
_entity.id
_entity.type
_entity.pdbx_description
1 polymer ?
#
loop_
_entity_poly.entity_id
_entity_poly.type
_entity_poly.pdbx_seq_one_letter_code
_entity_poly.pdbx_strand_id
1 'polypeptide(L)'
;MMKLILLVLISFYHLNFVQCSKIASACFTGKYQGITGIITFTEEDYGIRVDVDITGGLTDGPNPYHVHEYSIDYNGSCESAGGHLDPTGVGKVPGYVCNPKMPELCEYGDLSGKYGALPISPSGVADDEYIDPFITLDDPQSGVIGRSIVIHEFQSHPDVSPPRIACANIVSGECVDEYRRSRLWKLPKN
;
A
#
# COMPACT_ATOMS: atom_id res chain seq x y z
N MET A 1 66.72 -7.23 10.16
CA MET A 1 65.68 -6.29 10.63
C MET A 1 64.62 -6.17 9.53
N MET A 2 63.34 -6.38 9.89
CA MET A 2 62.10 -5.87 9.26
C MET A 2 61.88 -6.13 7.75
N LYS A 3 60.71 -6.50 7.24
CA LYS A 3 59.35 -6.64 7.79
C LYS A 3 58.61 -7.57 6.83
N LEU A 4 58.05 -8.66 7.35
CA LEU A 4 57.17 -9.56 6.59
C LEU A 4 55.79 -8.88 6.51
N ILE A 5 55.41 -8.37 5.34
CA ILE A 5 54.06 -7.84 5.10
C ILE A 5 53.18 -9.02 4.66
N LEU A 6 52.39 -9.53 5.60
CA LEU A 6 51.37 -10.52 5.34
C LEU A 6 50.18 -9.82 4.65
N LEU A 7 50.14 -9.88 3.32
CA LEU A 7 48.97 -9.50 2.54
C LEU A 7 47.88 -10.56 2.75
N VAL A 8 46.96 -10.30 3.67
CA VAL A 8 45.72 -11.07 3.78
C VAL A 8 44.85 -10.68 2.60
N LEU A 9 44.86 -11.51 1.55
CA LEU A 9 43.86 -11.48 0.49
C LEU A 9 42.54 -11.93 1.11
N ILE A 10 41.79 -10.98 1.69
CA ILE A 10 40.39 -11.20 2.04
C ILE A 10 39.67 -11.31 0.70
N SER A 11 39.45 -12.54 0.25
CA SER A 11 38.47 -12.82 -0.79
C SER A 11 37.16 -12.20 -0.30
N PHE A 12 36.71 -11.14 -0.98
CA PHE A 12 35.36 -10.62 -0.83
C PHE A 12 34.41 -11.68 -1.39
N TYR A 13 34.16 -12.71 -0.59
CA TYR A 13 32.97 -13.53 -0.77
C TYR A 13 31.80 -12.55 -0.65
N HIS A 14 31.20 -12.19 -1.78
CA HIS A 14 29.85 -11.66 -1.81
C HIS A 14 28.97 -12.74 -1.20
N LEU A 15 28.77 -12.65 0.11
CA LEU A 15 27.64 -13.29 0.76
C LEU A 15 26.42 -12.64 0.11
N ASN A 16 25.81 -13.36 -0.82
CA ASN A 16 24.47 -13.06 -1.28
C ASN A 16 23.57 -13.22 -0.06
N PHE A 17 23.41 -12.14 0.70
CA PHE A 17 22.37 -12.05 1.71
C PHE A 17 21.07 -12.18 0.93
N VAL A 18 20.40 -13.33 1.07
CA VAL A 18 18.98 -13.42 0.74
C VAL A 18 18.29 -12.54 1.78
N GLN A 19 18.17 -11.25 1.47
CA GLN A 19 17.34 -10.37 2.26
C GLN A 19 15.90 -10.84 2.04
N CYS A 20 15.27 -11.32 3.11
CA CYS A 20 13.84 -11.58 3.08
C CYS A 20 13.17 -10.22 2.86
N SER A 21 12.58 -10.00 1.69
CA SER A 21 11.84 -8.76 1.42
C SER A 21 10.77 -8.61 2.49
N LYS A 22 10.74 -7.45 3.16
CA LYS A 22 9.64 -7.15 4.08
C LYS A 22 8.40 -6.86 3.26
N ILE A 23 7.28 -7.38 3.73
CA ILE A 23 5.99 -7.27 3.04
C ILE A 23 4.97 -6.70 4.02
N ALA A 24 4.04 -5.91 3.52
CA ALA A 24 2.77 -5.59 4.14
C ALA A 24 1.63 -5.80 3.15
N SER A 25 0.40 -5.94 3.63
CA SER A 25 -0.76 -6.12 2.76
C SER A 25 -2.01 -5.47 3.31
N ALA A 26 -2.85 -4.95 2.41
CA ALA A 26 -4.22 -4.56 2.67
C ALA A 26 -5.17 -5.59 2.01
N CYS A 27 -5.97 -6.27 2.83
CA CYS A 27 -6.85 -7.34 2.37
C CYS A 27 -8.30 -6.87 2.30
N PHE A 28 -8.87 -6.85 1.09
CA PHE A 28 -10.26 -6.54 0.85
C PHE A 28 -11.08 -7.83 0.85
N THR A 29 -12.05 -7.93 1.76
CA THR A 29 -12.78 -9.19 2.05
C THR A 29 -14.20 -9.23 1.48
N GLY A 30 -14.59 -8.27 0.65
CA GLY A 30 -15.96 -8.16 0.11
C GLY A 30 -16.94 -7.44 1.04
N LYS A 31 -16.50 -7.04 2.25
CA LYS A 31 -17.35 -6.36 3.25
C LYS A 31 -18.06 -5.11 2.69
N TYR A 32 -17.38 -4.36 1.83
CA TYR A 32 -17.91 -3.12 1.26
C TYR A 32 -18.13 -3.31 -0.24
N GLN A 33 -19.39 -3.19 -0.66
CA GLN A 33 -19.83 -3.29 -2.05
C GLN A 33 -19.41 -4.58 -2.80
N GLY A 34 -18.90 -5.61 -2.10
CA GLY A 34 -18.37 -6.81 -2.72
C GLY A 34 -16.93 -6.67 -3.24
N ILE A 35 -16.23 -5.57 -2.94
CA ILE A 35 -14.83 -5.37 -3.34
C ILE A 35 -13.93 -6.33 -2.56
N THR A 36 -13.19 -7.15 -3.30
CA THR A 36 -12.28 -8.19 -2.82
C THR A 36 -10.90 -8.05 -3.45
N GLY A 37 -9.88 -8.62 -2.83
CA GLY A 37 -8.53 -8.65 -3.39
C GLY A 37 -7.49 -8.16 -2.39
N ILE A 38 -6.28 -7.91 -2.89
CA ILE A 38 -5.10 -7.60 -2.08
C ILE A 38 -4.34 -6.46 -2.74
N ILE A 39 -3.90 -5.51 -1.93
CA ILE A 39 -2.81 -4.60 -2.30
C ILE A 39 -1.60 -4.98 -1.45
N THR A 40 -0.49 -5.34 -2.10
CA THR A 40 0.75 -5.77 -1.45
C THR A 40 1.79 -4.67 -1.54
N PHE A 41 2.53 -4.47 -0.45
CA PHE A 41 3.61 -3.51 -0.32
C PHE A 41 4.90 -4.28 -0.02
N THR A 42 5.89 -4.23 -0.90
CA THR A 42 7.15 -4.95 -0.75
C THR A 42 8.31 -3.95 -0.68
N GLU A 43 9.14 -4.05 0.37
CA GLU A 43 10.35 -3.24 0.49
C GLU A 43 11.39 -3.66 -0.56
N GLU A 44 11.78 -2.74 -1.43
CA GLU A 44 12.81 -2.89 -2.46
C GLU A 44 13.87 -1.77 -2.37
N ASP A 45 14.95 -1.88 -3.16
CA ASP A 45 16.11 -0.99 -3.08
C ASP A 45 15.79 0.51 -3.30
N TYR A 46 14.74 0.82 -4.05
CA TYR A 46 14.41 2.19 -4.48
C TYR A 46 13.03 2.68 -4.03
N GLY A 47 12.39 1.95 -3.11
CA GLY A 47 11.06 2.30 -2.61
C GLY A 47 10.23 1.07 -2.27
N ILE A 48 8.93 1.27 -2.22
CA ILE A 48 7.96 0.21 -1.99
C ILE A 48 7.36 -0.20 -3.32
N ARG A 49 7.57 -1.45 -3.72
CA ARG A 49 6.79 -2.05 -4.82
C ARG A 49 5.37 -2.24 -4.32
N VAL A 50 4.41 -1.68 -5.06
CA VAL A 50 2.98 -1.81 -4.81
C VAL A 50 2.39 -2.70 -5.90
N ASP A 51 1.82 -3.82 -5.47
CA ASP A 51 1.06 -4.74 -6.33
C ASP A 51 -0.42 -4.58 -6.02
N VAL A 52 -1.22 -4.29 -7.03
CA VAL A 52 -2.67 -4.15 -6.91
C VAL A 52 -3.33 -5.33 -7.60
N ASP A 53 -4.14 -6.09 -6.86
CA ASP A 53 -5.05 -7.11 -7.42
C ASP A 53 -6.40 -6.96 -6.73
N ILE A 54 -7.31 -6.20 -7.35
CA ILE A 54 -8.63 -5.87 -6.79
C ILE A 54 -9.72 -6.27 -7.79
N THR A 55 -10.79 -6.88 -7.28
CA THR A 55 -11.93 -7.28 -8.10
C THR A 55 -13.25 -7.21 -7.34
N GLY A 56 -14.35 -7.20 -8.09
CA GLY A 56 -15.72 -7.15 -7.55
C GLY A 56 -16.09 -5.75 -7.05
N GLY A 57 -17.36 -5.38 -7.18
CA GLY A 57 -17.92 -4.20 -6.51
C GLY A 57 -17.38 -2.83 -6.89
N LEU A 58 -16.44 -2.74 -7.85
CA LEU A 58 -15.93 -1.48 -8.36
C LEU A 58 -17.00 -0.77 -9.19
N THR A 59 -17.08 0.55 -9.06
CA THR A 59 -18.05 1.39 -9.75
C THR A 59 -17.61 1.72 -11.18
N ASP A 60 -18.55 2.09 -12.05
CA ASP A 60 -18.24 2.54 -13.41
C ASP A 60 -17.50 3.89 -13.37
N GLY A 61 -16.20 3.88 -13.68
CA GLY A 61 -15.35 5.07 -13.71
C GLY A 61 -13.97 4.82 -13.09
N PRO A 62 -13.10 5.84 -13.04
CA PRO A 62 -11.84 5.71 -12.32
C PRO A 62 -12.14 5.59 -10.81
N ASN A 63 -11.67 4.54 -10.17
CA ASN A 63 -11.83 4.33 -8.73
C ASN A 63 -10.50 4.71 -8.05
N PRO A 64 -10.32 5.96 -7.56
CA PRO A 64 -9.08 6.36 -6.93
C PRO A 64 -8.92 5.70 -5.55
N TYR A 65 -7.69 5.50 -5.15
CA TYR A 65 -7.30 4.84 -3.92
C TYR A 65 -6.07 5.49 -3.34
N HIS A 66 -6.04 5.54 -2.00
CA HIS A 66 -5.01 6.25 -1.26
C HIS A 66 -4.63 5.49 0.01
N VAL A 67 -3.39 5.69 0.47
CA VAL A 67 -3.03 5.40 1.86
C VAL A 67 -3.57 6.52 2.73
N HIS A 68 -4.34 6.17 3.74
CA HIS A 68 -4.91 7.12 4.70
C HIS A 68 -4.09 7.19 5.99
N GLU A 69 -4.33 8.24 6.78
CA GLU A 69 -3.56 8.53 7.99
C GLU A 69 -3.72 7.45 9.07
N TYR A 70 -4.91 6.89 9.24
CA TYR A 70 -5.21 5.98 10.35
C TYR A 70 -5.63 4.59 9.88
N SER A 71 -5.51 3.62 10.78
CA SER A 71 -6.17 2.32 10.65
C SER A 71 -7.70 2.47 10.73
N ILE A 72 -8.39 1.60 10.00
CA ILE A 72 -9.81 1.33 10.19
C ILE A 72 -10.04 0.75 11.59
N ASP A 73 -10.93 1.41 12.34
CA ASP A 73 -11.28 1.07 13.70
C ASP A 73 -12.09 -0.25 13.80
N TYR A 74 -12.41 -0.65 15.03
CA TYR A 74 -13.16 -1.88 15.31
C TYR A 74 -14.62 -1.84 14.81
N ASN A 75 -15.19 -0.65 14.58
CA ASN A 75 -16.51 -0.51 13.97
C ASN A 75 -16.44 -0.81 12.47
N GLY A 76 -15.24 -0.68 11.88
CA GLY A 76 -15.01 -0.92 10.48
C GLY A 76 -15.65 0.15 9.62
N SER A 77 -15.65 1.41 10.05
CA SER A 77 -16.07 2.52 9.19
C SER A 77 -14.86 3.06 8.43
N CYS A 78 -14.97 3.21 7.10
CA CYS A 78 -13.90 3.80 6.30
C CYS A 78 -13.62 5.28 6.66
N GLU A 79 -14.54 5.95 7.37
CA GLU A 79 -14.31 7.30 7.89
C GLU A 79 -13.25 7.35 8.98
N SER A 80 -13.05 6.26 9.73
CA SER A 80 -12.03 6.19 10.79
C SER A 80 -10.60 6.31 10.25
N ALA A 81 -10.41 6.13 8.93
CA ALA A 81 -9.13 6.28 8.26
C ALA A 81 -8.59 7.73 8.28
N GLY A 82 -9.45 8.73 8.45
CA GLY A 82 -9.05 10.15 8.43
C GLY A 82 -8.64 10.64 7.04
N GLY A 83 -7.74 11.62 6.99
CA GLY A 83 -7.21 12.19 5.74
C GLY A 83 -6.24 11.26 5.01
N HIS A 84 -5.67 11.73 3.91
CA HIS A 84 -4.60 11.01 3.21
C HIS A 84 -3.29 11.07 4.03
N LEU A 85 -2.41 10.10 3.81
CA LEU A 85 -1.05 10.13 4.34
C LEU A 85 -0.27 11.27 3.69
N ASP A 86 -0.13 12.39 4.41
CA ASP A 86 0.61 13.57 3.93
C ASP A 86 1.53 14.14 5.01
N PRO A 87 2.73 13.56 5.20
CA PRO A 87 3.69 14.06 6.17
C PRO A 87 4.24 15.45 5.80
N THR A 88 4.12 15.86 4.54
CA THR A 88 4.64 17.14 4.02
C THR A 88 3.63 18.28 4.12
N GLY A 89 2.34 17.98 4.26
CA GLY A 89 1.26 18.95 4.32
C GLY A 89 0.92 19.60 2.96
N VAL A 90 1.39 19.04 1.84
CA VAL A 90 1.14 19.58 0.49
C VAL A 90 -0.34 19.56 0.12
N GLY A 91 -1.11 18.58 0.59
CA GLY A 91 -2.56 18.45 0.33
C GLY A 91 -3.38 19.55 1.00
N LYS A 92 -2.82 20.24 2.00
CA LYS A 92 -3.47 21.37 2.70
C LYS A 92 -3.34 22.70 1.95
N VAL A 93 -2.54 22.74 0.88
CA VAL A 93 -2.35 23.94 0.07
C VAL A 93 -3.60 24.17 -0.79
N PRO A 94 -4.22 25.37 -0.78
CA PRO A 94 -5.37 25.66 -1.63
C PRO A 94 -5.09 25.41 -3.11
N GLY A 95 -5.96 24.64 -3.76
CA GLY A 95 -5.81 24.29 -5.17
C GLY A 95 -4.81 23.17 -5.45
N TYR A 96 -4.38 22.43 -4.41
CA TYR A 96 -3.57 21.23 -4.57
C TYR A 96 -4.24 20.23 -5.54
N VAL A 97 -3.45 19.74 -6.48
CA VAL A 97 -3.77 18.63 -7.38
C VAL A 97 -2.45 17.89 -7.62
N CYS A 98 -2.41 16.58 -7.36
CA CYS A 98 -1.22 15.80 -7.67
C CYS A 98 -0.93 15.84 -9.18
N ASN A 99 0.33 16.09 -9.52
CA ASN A 99 0.82 15.99 -10.89
C ASN A 99 1.75 14.78 -10.97
N PRO A 100 1.40 13.72 -11.73
CA PRO A 100 2.23 12.53 -11.84
C PRO A 100 3.61 12.79 -12.47
N LYS A 101 3.83 13.96 -13.08
CA LYS A 101 5.16 14.38 -13.59
C LYS A 101 6.06 15.01 -12.52
N MET A 102 5.51 15.34 -11.35
CA MET A 102 6.21 15.89 -10.19
C MET A 102 5.71 15.16 -8.93
N PRO A 103 5.88 13.82 -8.86
CA PRO A 103 5.28 13.01 -7.79
C PRO A 103 5.82 13.36 -6.38
N GLU A 104 6.98 14.01 -6.29
CA GLU A 104 7.54 14.55 -5.05
C GLU A 104 6.74 15.70 -4.44
N LEU A 105 5.84 16.31 -5.21
CA LEU A 105 4.92 17.36 -4.75
C LEU A 105 3.53 16.81 -4.41
N CYS A 106 3.32 15.50 -4.52
CA CYS A 106 2.06 14.85 -4.17
C CYS A 106 2.07 14.40 -2.70
N GLU A 107 0.88 14.28 -2.11
CA GLU A 107 0.71 13.58 -0.84
C GLU A 107 1.30 12.17 -0.97
N TYR A 108 1.99 11.70 0.06
CA TYR A 108 2.67 10.40 0.00
C TYR A 108 1.67 9.27 -0.22
N GLY A 109 0.49 9.37 0.40
CA GLY A 109 -0.60 8.43 0.24
C GLY A 109 -1.41 8.57 -1.06
N ASP A 110 -1.18 9.61 -1.88
CA ASP A 110 -1.92 9.81 -3.14
C ASP A 110 -1.38 8.92 -4.26
N LEU A 111 -1.64 7.62 -4.13
CA LEU A 111 -1.22 6.60 -5.10
C LEU A 111 -1.90 6.82 -6.45
N SER A 112 -3.19 7.14 -6.44
CA SER A 112 -3.94 7.40 -7.68
C SER A 112 -3.51 8.65 -8.43
N GLY A 113 -3.15 9.72 -7.74
CA GLY A 113 -2.60 10.91 -8.35
C GLY A 113 -1.24 10.66 -9.01
N LYS A 114 -0.41 9.80 -8.41
CA LYS A 114 0.94 9.47 -8.91
C LYS A 114 0.95 8.43 -10.03
N TYR A 115 0.17 7.37 -9.89
CA TYR A 115 0.24 6.18 -10.75
C TYR A 115 -1.03 5.92 -11.56
N GLY A 116 -2.12 6.64 -11.25
CA GLY A 116 -3.43 6.47 -11.87
C GLY A 116 -4.42 5.76 -10.94
N ALA A 117 -5.71 6.01 -11.16
CA ALA A 117 -6.78 5.27 -10.50
C ALA A 117 -6.78 3.79 -10.91
N LEU A 118 -7.48 2.94 -10.14
CA LEU A 118 -7.53 1.49 -10.39
C LEU A 118 -7.90 1.17 -11.86
N PRO A 119 -7.03 0.47 -12.62
CA PRO A 119 -7.27 0.20 -14.04
C PRO A 119 -8.17 -1.03 -14.22
N ILE A 120 -9.48 -0.83 -14.29
CA ILE A 120 -10.44 -1.93 -14.40
C ILE A 120 -10.41 -2.55 -15.80
N SER A 121 -9.98 -3.81 -15.88
CA SER A 121 -10.03 -4.63 -17.09
C SER A 121 -11.48 -5.00 -17.48
N PRO A 122 -11.74 -5.42 -18.73
CA PRO A 122 -13.07 -5.89 -19.14
C PRO A 122 -13.63 -7.06 -18.31
N SER A 123 -12.76 -7.83 -17.64
CA SER A 123 -13.15 -8.89 -16.71
C SER A 123 -13.50 -8.40 -15.29
N GLY A 124 -13.44 -7.09 -15.03
CA GLY A 124 -13.75 -6.51 -13.72
C GLY A 124 -12.63 -6.69 -12.68
N VAL A 125 -11.39 -6.88 -13.15
CA VAL A 125 -10.19 -6.97 -12.31
C VAL A 125 -9.34 -5.73 -12.54
N ALA A 126 -8.95 -5.05 -11.47
CA ALA A 126 -7.95 -4.01 -11.47
C ALA A 126 -6.61 -4.62 -11.04
N ASP A 127 -5.65 -4.57 -11.97
CA ASP A 127 -4.31 -5.15 -11.82
C ASP A 127 -3.28 -4.07 -12.20
N ASP A 128 -2.32 -3.81 -11.32
CA ASP A 128 -1.26 -2.81 -11.55
C ASP A 128 -0.02 -3.10 -10.69
N GLU A 129 1.14 -2.64 -11.16
CA GLU A 129 2.41 -2.78 -10.45
C GLU A 129 3.28 -1.53 -10.67
N TYR A 130 3.79 -0.95 -9.59
CA TYR A 130 4.72 0.18 -9.65
C TYR A 130 5.58 0.28 -8.38
N ILE A 131 6.61 1.13 -8.42
CA ILE A 131 7.46 1.45 -7.26
C ILE A 131 7.17 2.87 -6.79
N ASP A 132 6.87 3.00 -5.50
CA ASP A 132 6.69 4.27 -4.81
C ASP A 132 7.88 4.59 -3.90
N PRO A 133 8.68 5.64 -4.21
CA PRO A 133 9.85 5.99 -3.42
C PRO A 133 9.55 6.87 -2.20
N PHE A 134 8.28 7.24 -1.96
CA PHE A 134 7.87 8.20 -0.94
C PHE A 134 7.26 7.53 0.28
N ILE A 135 6.41 6.53 0.09
CA ILE A 135 5.93 5.69 1.19
C ILE A 135 7.03 4.73 1.64
N THR A 136 6.95 4.28 2.88
CA THR A 136 7.82 3.23 3.43
C THR A 136 6.96 2.19 4.16
N LEU A 137 7.55 1.11 4.68
CA LEU A 137 6.79 0.14 5.47
C LEU A 137 6.59 0.57 6.92
N ASP A 138 7.68 0.80 7.66
CA ASP A 138 7.71 0.92 9.12
C ASP A 138 8.24 2.27 9.65
N ASP A 139 8.08 3.36 8.91
CA ASP A 139 8.47 4.70 9.35
C ASP A 139 7.31 5.45 10.06
N PRO A 140 7.56 6.21 11.14
CA PRO A 140 6.50 6.95 11.83
C PRO A 140 5.76 8.00 10.97
N GLN A 141 6.44 8.59 9.98
CA GLN A 141 5.88 9.66 9.15
C GLN A 141 5.38 9.15 7.80
N SER A 142 6.12 8.25 7.17
CA SER A 142 5.88 7.76 5.80
C SER A 142 5.48 6.28 5.73
N GLY A 143 5.49 5.57 6.86
CA GLY A 143 5.20 4.15 6.95
C GLY A 143 3.74 3.83 6.72
N VAL A 144 3.46 2.79 5.94
CA VAL A 144 2.10 2.32 5.64
C VAL A 144 1.56 1.31 6.65
N ILE A 145 2.42 0.58 7.37
CA ILE A 145 1.97 -0.42 8.35
C ILE A 145 1.22 0.28 9.49
N GLY A 146 0.05 -0.27 9.84
CA GLY A 146 -0.82 0.33 10.86
C GLY A 146 -1.72 1.45 10.33
N ARG A 147 -1.67 1.72 9.03
CA ARG A 147 -2.59 2.61 8.32
C ARG A 147 -3.59 1.81 7.50
N SER A 148 -4.29 2.45 6.57
CA SER A 148 -5.29 1.79 5.73
C SER A 148 -5.22 2.26 4.28
N ILE A 149 -5.67 1.40 3.37
CA ILE A 149 -6.08 1.83 2.02
C ILE A 149 -7.58 2.12 2.04
N VAL A 150 -7.97 3.18 1.36
CA VAL A 150 -9.36 3.48 1.03
C VAL A 150 -9.48 3.59 -0.48
N ILE A 151 -10.50 2.93 -1.03
CA ILE A 151 -10.91 3.06 -2.43
C ILE A 151 -12.16 3.93 -2.45
N HIS A 152 -12.21 4.87 -3.38
CA HIS A 152 -13.31 5.81 -3.55
C HIS A 152 -14.03 5.60 -4.88
N GLU A 153 -15.29 6.02 -4.92
CA GLU A 153 -16.04 6.20 -6.15
C GLU A 153 -15.53 7.43 -6.91
N PHE A 154 -15.63 7.43 -8.24
CA PHE A 154 -15.36 8.62 -9.01
C PHE A 154 -16.35 9.74 -8.65
N GLN A 155 -15.83 10.92 -8.35
CA GLN A 155 -16.65 12.12 -8.19
C GLN A 155 -16.12 13.24 -9.07
N SER A 156 -16.94 13.68 -10.04
CA SER A 156 -16.58 14.76 -10.95
C SER A 156 -16.87 16.15 -10.38
N HIS A 157 -17.71 16.26 -9.35
CA HIS A 157 -18.10 17.53 -8.77
C HIS A 157 -17.04 18.02 -7.77
N PRO A 158 -16.42 19.20 -7.97
CA PRO A 158 -15.29 19.66 -7.16
C PRO A 158 -15.64 19.92 -5.69
N ASP A 159 -16.90 20.23 -5.42
CA ASP A 159 -17.39 20.53 -4.06
C ASP A 159 -17.87 19.30 -3.28
N VAL A 160 -17.81 18.10 -3.88
CA VAL A 160 -18.28 16.86 -3.24
C VAL A 160 -17.08 15.94 -3.04
N SER A 161 -16.80 15.59 -1.79
CA SER A 161 -15.78 14.61 -1.49
C SER A 161 -16.17 13.25 -2.09
N PRO A 162 -15.26 12.56 -2.78
CA PRO A 162 -15.56 11.27 -3.40
C PRO A 162 -15.90 10.24 -2.32
N PRO A 163 -17.06 9.56 -2.42
CA PRO A 163 -17.49 8.57 -1.43
C PRO A 163 -16.45 7.47 -1.22
N ARG A 164 -16.24 7.06 0.03
CA ARG A 164 -15.41 5.90 0.37
C ARG A 164 -16.20 4.62 0.11
N ILE A 165 -15.78 3.79 -0.84
CA ILE A 165 -16.53 2.60 -1.25
C ILE A 165 -15.95 1.29 -0.69
N ALA A 166 -14.66 1.28 -0.34
CA ALA A 166 -14.04 0.18 0.40
C ALA A 166 -12.82 0.65 1.17
N CYS A 167 -12.44 -0.11 2.19
CA CYS A 167 -11.21 0.13 2.93
C CYS A 167 -10.67 -1.16 3.57
N ALA A 168 -9.36 -1.18 3.78
CA ALA A 168 -8.65 -2.29 4.40
C ALA A 168 -7.43 -1.78 5.19
N ASN A 169 -7.20 -2.37 6.37
CA ASN A 169 -5.99 -2.09 7.15
C ASN A 169 -4.76 -2.70 6.48
N ILE A 170 -3.67 -1.94 6.49
CA ILE A 170 -2.36 -2.38 6.02
C ILE A 170 -1.63 -3.02 7.20
N VAL A 171 -1.40 -4.33 7.12
CA VAL A 171 -0.75 -5.12 8.18
C VAL A 171 0.57 -5.67 7.69
N SER A 172 1.53 -5.86 8.61
CA SER A 172 2.79 -6.53 8.28
C SER A 172 2.55 -8.00 7.88
N GLY A 173 3.26 -8.44 6.85
CA GLY A 173 3.15 -9.75 6.24
C GLY A 173 2.09 -9.82 5.13
N GLU A 174 2.00 -10.99 4.52
CA GLU A 174 0.97 -11.30 3.52
C GLU A 174 -0.42 -11.32 4.16
N CYS A 175 -1.44 -11.10 3.33
CA CYS A 175 -2.81 -11.49 3.63
C CYS A 175 -2.90 -13.00 3.86
N VAL A 176 -2.59 -13.46 5.07
CA VAL A 176 -2.98 -14.79 5.53
C VAL A 176 -4.47 -14.74 5.76
N ASP A 177 -5.23 -15.32 4.82
CA ASP A 177 -6.68 -15.39 4.87
C ASP A 177 -7.16 -15.49 6.32
N GLU A 178 -8.11 -14.64 6.69
CA GLU A 178 -8.94 -14.84 7.89
C GLU A 178 -9.50 -16.29 7.93
N TYR A 179 -9.58 -16.92 6.75
CA TYR A 179 -9.86 -18.33 6.49
C TYR A 179 -8.79 -19.33 7.01
N ARG A 180 -7.48 -19.06 6.91
CA ARG A 180 -6.43 -19.95 7.44
C ARG A 180 -6.37 -19.90 8.97
N ARG A 181 -6.57 -18.75 9.61
CA ARG A 181 -6.63 -18.67 11.09
C ARG A 181 -7.84 -19.41 11.67
N SER A 182 -9.00 -19.37 11.00
CA SER A 182 -10.18 -20.14 11.42
C SER A 182 -10.08 -21.66 11.20
N ARG A 183 -9.17 -22.12 10.31
CA ARG A 183 -8.86 -23.56 10.12
C ARG A 183 -7.68 -24.06 10.96
N LEU A 184 -6.69 -23.22 11.26
CA LEU A 184 -5.54 -23.61 12.09
C LEU A 184 -5.92 -23.88 13.56
N TRP A 185 -7.00 -23.27 14.07
CA TRP A 185 -7.59 -23.64 15.37
C TRP A 185 -8.49 -24.89 15.31
N LYS A 186 -8.81 -25.38 14.10
CA LYS A 186 -9.67 -26.55 13.87
C LYS A 186 -8.90 -27.82 13.46
N LEU A 187 -7.58 -27.73 13.32
CA LEU A 187 -6.76 -28.92 13.13
C LEU A 187 -6.52 -29.58 14.50
N PRO A 188 -6.79 -30.88 14.66
CA PRO A 188 -6.38 -31.57 15.87
C PRO A 188 -4.86 -31.42 16.02
N LYS A 189 -4.43 -31.03 17.23
CA LYS A 189 -3.03 -31.12 17.62
C LYS A 189 -2.70 -32.62 17.66
N ASN A 190 -2.02 -33.10 16.63
CA ASN A 190 -1.36 -34.41 16.67
C ASN A 190 -0.14 -34.31 17.58
#